data_AF-L1Q8L4-F1
#
_entry.id   AF-L1Q8L4-F1
#
_cell.length_a   1.000
_cell.length_b   1.000
_cell.length_c   1.000
_cell.angle_alpha   90.00
_cell.angle_beta   90.00
_cell.angle_gamma   90.00
#
_symmetry.space_group_name_H-M   'P 1'
#
loop_
_entity.id
_entity.type
_entity.pdbx_description
1 polymer ?
#
loop_
_entity_poly.entity_id
_entity_poly.type
_entity_poly.pdbx_seq_one_letter_code
_entity_poly.pdbx_strand_id
1 'polypeptide(L)'
;MSIKEIAIEVAELVEKKNRDYGNSFDKTLEEYGDTAYFLRIEDKLSRLKSLSKKDAPEIDESVEDTLKDIIGYTLLMINNKRSKGKVVIF
;
A
#
# COMPACT_ATOMS: atom_id res chain seq x y z
N MET A 1 20.70 -1.27 -3.25
CA MET A 1 19.90 -2.41 -2.80
C MET A 1 19.52 -3.30 -3.98
N SER A 2 19.47 -4.60 -3.76
CA SER A 2 18.79 -5.56 -4.63
C SER A 2 17.27 -5.45 -4.48
N ILE A 3 16.54 -5.95 -5.47
CA ILE A 3 15.06 -6.02 -5.43
C ILE A 3 14.57 -6.75 -4.17
N LYS A 4 15.30 -7.79 -3.74
CA LYS A 4 14.96 -8.55 -2.54
C LYS A 4 15.07 -7.71 -1.27
N GLU A 5 16.11 -6.89 -1.15
CA GLU A 5 16.29 -6.00 0.00
C GLU A 5 15.17 -4.96 0.07
N ILE A 6 14.79 -4.37 -1.07
CA ILE A 6 13.65 -3.42 -1.15
C ILE A 6 12.35 -4.10 -0.70
N ALA A 7 12.09 -5.32 -1.16
CA ALA A 7 10.88 -6.04 -0.78
C ALA A 7 10.83 -6.35 0.72
N ILE A 8 11.97 -6.72 1.32
CA ILE A 8 12.09 -6.97 2.77
C ILE A 8 11.85 -5.68 3.55
N GLU A 9 12.50 -4.58 3.15
CA GLU A 9 12.33 -3.26 3.77
C GLU A 9 10.86 -2.84 3.80
N VAL A 10 10.16 -2.96 2.66
CA VAL A 10 8.74 -2.60 2.59
C VAL A 10 7.88 -3.53 3.44
N ALA A 11 8.16 -4.83 3.46
CA ALA A 11 7.43 -5.78 4.29
C ALA A 11 7.55 -5.41 5.78
N GLU A 12 8.76 -5.14 6.27
CA GLU A 12 9.02 -4.74 7.66
C GLU A 12 8.30 -3.43 8.02
N LEU A 13 8.35 -2.43 7.12
CA LEU A 13 7.67 -1.15 7.31
C LEU A 13 6.15 -1.32 7.40
N VAL A 14 5.59 -2.17 6.56
CA VAL A 14 4.15 -2.45 6.52
C VAL A 14 3.69 -3.24 7.74
N GLU A 15 4.45 -4.25 8.18
CA GLU A 15 4.15 -5.00 9.40
C GLU A 15 4.18 -4.10 10.63
N LYS A 16 5.17 -3.21 10.73
CA LYS A 16 5.27 -2.22 11.80
C LYS A 16 4.05 -1.30 11.80
N LYS A 17 3.74 -0.67 10.65
CA LYS A 17 2.56 0.18 10.50
C LYS A 17 1.28 -0.58 10.85
N ASN A 18 1.10 -1.80 10.36
CA ASN A 18 -0.13 -2.57 10.58
C ASN A 18 -0.36 -2.89 12.07
N ARG A 19 0.72 -3.15 12.81
CA ARG A 19 0.69 -3.29 14.28
C ARG A 19 0.33 -1.98 14.97
N ASP A 20 0.99 -0.88 14.59
CA ASP A 20 0.81 0.44 15.21
C ASP A 20 -0.60 1.02 14.95
N TYR A 21 -1.18 0.73 13.78
CA TYR A 21 -2.54 1.15 13.38
C TYR A 21 -3.64 0.13 13.73
N GLY A 22 -3.33 -0.92 14.48
CA GLY A 22 -4.32 -1.88 15.01
C GLY A 22 -5.19 -2.56 13.93
N ASN A 23 -4.56 -3.02 12.84
CA ASN A 23 -5.22 -3.66 11.69
C ASN A 23 -6.31 -2.78 11.04
N SER A 24 -6.11 -1.46 11.01
CA SER A 24 -7.05 -0.50 10.39
C SER A 24 -7.42 -0.86 8.94
N PHE A 25 -6.46 -1.39 8.18
CA PHE A 25 -6.73 -1.84 6.81
C PHE A 25 -7.70 -3.02 6.76
N ASP A 26 -7.51 -4.02 7.62
CA ASP A 26 -8.41 -5.18 7.67
C ASP A 26 -9.84 -4.79 8.07
N LYS A 27 -9.98 -3.87 9.03
CA LYS A 27 -11.29 -3.31 9.43
C LYS A 27 -11.97 -2.60 8.25
N THR A 28 -11.21 -1.77 7.53
CA THR A 28 -11.74 -1.06 6.36
C THR A 28 -12.16 -2.05 5.26
N LEU A 29 -11.38 -3.11 5.03
CA LEU A 29 -11.76 -4.17 4.10
C LEU A 29 -13.01 -4.95 4.55
N GLU A 30 -13.21 -5.14 5.85
CA GLU A 30 -14.41 -5.81 6.37
C GLU A 30 -15.67 -4.97 6.18
N GLU A 31 -15.54 -3.66 6.30
CA GLU A 31 -16.66 -2.72 6.15
C GLU A 31 -17.00 -2.43 4.68
N TYR A 32 -15.98 -2.23 3.84
CA TYR A 32 -16.17 -1.74 2.46
C TYR A 32 -15.73 -2.72 1.37
N GLY A 33 -15.20 -3.88 1.75
CA GLY A 33 -14.70 -4.89 0.80
C GLY A 33 -13.51 -4.40 -0.03
N ASP A 34 -13.31 -5.04 -1.18
CA ASP A 34 -12.18 -4.80 -2.08
C ASP A 34 -12.12 -3.35 -2.60
N THR A 35 -13.25 -2.64 -2.62
CA THR A 35 -13.33 -1.21 -2.98
C THR A 35 -12.42 -0.35 -2.11
N ALA A 36 -12.24 -0.69 -0.83
CA ALA A 36 -11.32 0.03 0.04
C ALA A 36 -9.87 -0.05 -0.46
N TYR A 37 -9.44 -1.21 -0.95
CA TYR A 37 -8.11 -1.37 -1.54
C TYR A 37 -7.98 -0.54 -2.82
N PHE A 38 -8.95 -0.62 -3.74
CA PHE A 38 -8.89 0.13 -5.00
C PHE A 38 -8.82 1.64 -4.79
N LEU A 39 -9.61 2.17 -3.86
CA LEU A 39 -9.58 3.60 -3.53
C LEU A 39 -8.20 4.02 -3.01
N ARG A 40 -7.60 3.24 -2.11
CA ARG A 40 -6.27 3.54 -1.56
C ARG A 40 -5.18 3.51 -2.63
N ILE A 41 -5.27 2.59 -3.59
CA ILE A 41 -4.35 2.53 -4.72
C ILE A 41 -4.56 3.72 -5.66
N GLU A 42 -5.81 4.08 -5.99
CA GLU A 42 -6.10 5.23 -6.85
C GLU A 42 -5.59 6.55 -6.25
N ASP A 43 -5.74 6.74 -4.93
CA ASP A 43 -5.17 7.89 -4.21
C ASP A 43 -3.65 7.98 -4.41
N LYS A 44 -2.94 6.85 -4.28
CA LYS A 44 -1.48 6.78 -4.41
C LYS A 44 -1.03 6.98 -5.86
N LEU A 45 -1.75 6.43 -6.82
CA LEU A 45 -1.51 6.67 -8.24
C LEU A 45 -1.74 8.14 -8.61
N SER A 46 -2.77 8.78 -8.06
CA SER A 46 -3.05 10.20 -8.24
C SER A 46 -1.92 11.07 -7.66
N ARG A 47 -1.36 10.68 -6.51
CA ARG A 47 -0.18 11.32 -5.93
C ARG A 47 1.06 11.18 -6.84
N LEU A 48 1.35 9.98 -7.34
CA LEU A 48 2.48 9.76 -8.27
C LEU A 48 2.37 10.60 -9.53
N LYS A 49 1.17 10.67 -10.12
CA LYS A 49 0.90 11.54 -11.29
C LYS A 49 1.16 13.01 -10.98
N SER A 50 0.89 13.44 -9.74
CA SER A 50 1.09 14.83 -9.32
C SER A 50 2.56 15.14 -9.08
N LEU A 51 3.30 14.23 -8.42
CA LEU A 51 4.74 14.33 -8.19
C LEU A 51 5.58 14.26 -9.47
N SER A 52 5.06 13.63 -10.52
CA SER A 52 5.76 13.49 -11.80
C SER A 52 5.69 14.74 -12.70
N LYS A 53 4.99 15.80 -12.26
CA LYS A 53 4.87 17.06 -13.03
C LYS A 53 6.02 18.00 -12.70
N LYS A 54 6.52 18.73 -13.72
CA LYS A 54 7.66 19.66 -13.60
C LYS A 54 7.48 20.78 -12.58
N ASP A 55 6.24 21.15 -12.28
CA ASP A 55 5.88 22.21 -11.31
C ASP A 55 5.22 21.63 -10.05
N ALA A 56 5.55 20.38 -9.69
CA ALA A 56 5.01 19.78 -8.48
C ALA A 56 5.42 20.62 -7.25
N PRO A 57 4.48 20.97 -6.37
CA PRO A 57 4.82 21.61 -5.10
C PRO A 57 5.83 20.72 -4.35
N GLU A 58 6.69 21.32 -3.55
CA GLU A 58 7.60 20.60 -2.67
C GLU A 58 6.75 19.81 -1.66
N ILE A 59 6.50 18.54 -1.96
CA ILE A 59 5.74 17.65 -1.08
C ILE A 59 6.75 16.91 -0.22
N ASP A 60 6.48 16.85 1.08
CA ASP A 60 7.33 16.22 2.09
C ASP A 60 7.50 14.69 1.90
N GLU A 61 6.66 14.08 1.06
CA GLU A 61 6.69 12.64 0.79
C GLU A 61 7.24 12.37 -0.61
N SER A 62 8.24 11.50 -0.69
CA SER A 62 8.95 11.22 -1.93
C SER A 62 8.16 10.31 -2.88
N VAL A 63 8.57 10.30 -4.16
CA VAL A 63 8.09 9.33 -5.16
C VAL A 63 8.34 7.90 -4.68
N GLU A 64 9.50 7.65 -4.06
CA GLU A 64 9.86 6.34 -3.53
C GLU A 64 8.92 5.90 -2.41
N ASP A 65 8.59 6.78 -1.46
CA ASP A 65 7.66 6.49 -0.37
C ASP A 65 6.26 6.14 -0.92
N THR A 66 5.80 6.87 -1.94
CA THR A 66 4.51 6.60 -2.57
C THR A 66 4.50 5.22 -3.26
N LEU A 67 5.61 4.84 -3.91
CA LEU A 67 5.76 3.50 -4.51
C LEU A 67 5.81 2.40 -3.43
N LYS A 68 6.52 2.63 -2.33
CA LYS A 68 6.58 1.72 -1.18
C LYS A 68 5.19 1.53 -0.55
N ASP A 69 4.38 2.58 -0.46
CA ASP A 69 3.00 2.50 0.02
C ASP A 69 2.12 1.62 -0.90
N ILE A 70 2.26 1.73 -2.23
CA ILE A 70 1.52 0.87 -3.18
C ILE A 70 1.90 -0.60 -2.99
N ILE A 71 3.20 -0.88 -2.87
CA ILE A 71 3.69 -2.23 -2.57
C ILE A 71 3.08 -2.71 -1.25
N GLY A 72 3.09 -1.86 -0.22
CA GLY A 72 2.57 -2.19 1.10
C GLY A 72 1.08 -2.51 1.15
N TYR A 73 0.22 -1.67 0.55
CA TYR A 73 -1.22 -1.96 0.45
C TYR A 73 -1.48 -3.25 -0.32
N THR A 74 -0.68 -3.54 -1.35
CA THR A 74 -0.81 -4.76 -2.14
C THR A 74 -0.39 -6.00 -1.33
N LEU A 75 0.68 -5.91 -0.52
CA LEU A 75 1.07 -6.97 0.41
C LEU A 75 -0.04 -7.25 1.45
N LEU A 76 -0.62 -6.20 2.05
CA LEU A 76 -1.72 -6.34 3.00
C LEU A 76 -2.95 -7.01 2.37
N MET A 77 -3.31 -6.61 1.16
CA MET A 77 -4.42 -7.21 0.42
C MET A 77 -4.18 -8.70 0.13
N ILE A 78 -2.99 -9.07 -0.35
CA ILE A 78 -2.62 -10.47 -0.56
C ILE A 78 -2.69 -11.27 0.74
N ASN A 79 -2.15 -10.72 1.83
CA ASN A 79 -2.20 -11.35 3.16
C ASN A 79 -3.64 -11.58 3.61
N ASN A 80 -4.51 -10.58 3.49
CA ASN A 80 -5.92 -10.69 3.85
C ASN A 80 -6.64 -11.79 3.05
N LYS A 81 -6.44 -11.83 1.72
CA LYS A 81 -7.03 -12.86 0.84
C LYS A 81 -6.55 -14.27 1.21
N ARG A 82 -5.25 -14.43 1.46
CA ARG A 82 -4.66 -15.72 1.87
C ARG A 82 -5.19 -16.19 3.22
N SER A 83 -5.25 -15.30 4.21
CA SER A 83 -5.77 -15.62 5.55
C SER A 83 -7.25 -16.00 5.55
N LYS A 84 -8.05 -15.45 4.63
CA LYS A 84 -9.48 -15.80 4.47
C LYS A 84 -9.73 -16.97 3.52
N GLY A 85 -8.70 -17.70 3.09
CA GLY A 85 -8.83 -18.86 2.19
C GLY A 85 -9.38 -18.53 0.79
N LYS A 86 -9.40 -17.24 0.41
CA LYS A 86 -9.85 -16.81 -0.91
C LYS A 86 -8.68 -16.98 -1.89
N VAL A 87 -8.89 -17.76 -2.95
CA VAL A 87 -7.96 -17.81 -4.08
C VAL A 87 -7.81 -16.39 -4.62
N VAL A 88 -6.58 -15.92 -4.80
CA VAL A 88 -6.30 -14.63 -5.43
C VAL A 88 -6.67 -14.77 -6.91
N ILE A 89 -7.92 -14.46 -7.25
CA ILE A 89 -8.41 -14.35 -8.62
C ILE A 89 -8.83 -12.89 -8.76
N PHE A 90 -8.09 -12.16 -9.61
CA PHE A 90 -8.45 -10.81 -10.03
C PHE A 90 -9.55 -10.88 -11.10
#